data_AF-D7T7Z6-F1
#
_entry.id   AF-D7T7Z6-F1
#
_cell.length_a   1.000
_cell.length_b   1.000
_cell.length_c   1.000
_cell.angle_alpha   90.00
_cell.angle_beta   90.00
_cell.angle_gamma   90.00
#
_symmetry.space_group_name_H-M   'P 1'
#
loop_
_entity.id
_entity.type
_entity.pdbx_description
1 polymer ?
#
loop_
_entity_poly.entity_id
_entity_poly.type
_entity_poly.pdbx_seq_one_letter_code
_entity_poly.pdbx_strand_id
1 'polypeptide(L)'
;MAETRKFAPGDDLLEWVQKDNRRFLHAVYRVGDIDRAIKFYTECFGMKVLRKQDFPEEKYSTAALGFGPEKSHFVAELIYCDISHQIKGKVSNAI
;
A
#
# COMPACT_ATOMS: atom_id res chain seq x y z
N MET A 1 -15.63 -0.64 -36.59
CA MET A 1 -16.47 -1.07 -35.45
C MET A 1 -15.68 -2.11 -34.69
N ALA A 2 -15.14 -1.79 -33.51
CA ALA A 2 -14.41 -2.75 -32.70
C ALA A 2 -15.42 -3.62 -31.94
N GLU A 3 -15.41 -4.93 -32.16
CA GLU A 3 -16.28 -5.87 -31.45
C GLU A 3 -15.85 -5.97 -29.99
N THR A 4 -16.78 -5.70 -29.08
CA THR A 4 -16.59 -5.90 -27.65
C THR A 4 -16.59 -7.41 -27.35
N ARG A 5 -15.42 -7.98 -27.09
CA ARG A 5 -15.28 -9.37 -26.68
C ARG A 5 -15.88 -9.53 -25.27
N LYS A 6 -17.08 -10.11 -25.17
CA LYS A 6 -17.65 -10.49 -23.87
C LYS A 6 -16.80 -11.63 -23.30
N PHE A 7 -16.11 -11.35 -22.20
CA PHE A 7 -15.42 -12.38 -21.43
C PHE A 7 -16.48 -13.20 -20.69
N ALA A 8 -16.84 -14.36 -21.24
CA ALA A 8 -17.62 -15.33 -20.49
C ALA A 8 -16.68 -15.98 -19.47
N PRO A 9 -17.00 -15.92 -18.16
CA PRO A 9 -16.24 -16.67 -17.17
C PRO A 9 -16.29 -18.15 -17.56
N GLY A 10 -15.12 -18.79 -17.76
CA GLY A 10 -15.06 -20.21 -18.08
C GLY A 10 -15.74 -21.03 -16.98
N ASP A 11 -16.32 -22.18 -17.34
CA ASP A 11 -17.10 -23.04 -16.44
C ASP A 11 -16.31 -23.49 -15.18
N ASP A 12 -14.99 -23.34 -15.19
CA ASP A 12 -14.03 -23.67 -14.13
C ASP A 12 -13.74 -22.52 -13.13
N LEU A 13 -14.37 -21.34 -13.25
CA LEU A 13 -14.08 -20.21 -12.34
C LEU A 13 -14.40 -20.52 -10.87
N LEU A 14 -15.53 -21.19 -10.61
CA LEU A 14 -15.93 -21.53 -9.25
C LEU A 14 -14.99 -22.56 -8.63
N GLU A 15 -14.54 -23.54 -9.41
CA GLU A 15 -13.57 -24.53 -8.96
C GLU A 15 -12.22 -23.89 -8.65
N TRP A 16 -11.76 -22.95 -9.48
CA TRP A 16 -10.53 -22.24 -9.23
C TRP A 16 -10.57 -21.42 -7.94
N VAL A 17 -11.66 -20.68 -7.68
CA VAL A 17 -11.83 -19.91 -6.43
C VAL A 17 -11.82 -20.84 -5.22
N GLN A 18 -12.41 -22.03 -5.33
CA GLN A 18 -12.45 -23.02 -4.23
C GLN A 18 -11.09 -23.67 -3.97
N LYS A 19 -10.25 -23.85 -5.01
CA LYS A 19 -8.90 -24.41 -4.90
C LYS A 19 -7.84 -23.36 -4.53
N ASP A 20 -8.18 -22.08 -4.64
CA ASP A 20 -7.27 -20.97 -4.39
C ASP A 20 -7.06 -20.73 -2.89
N ASN A 21 -5.82 -20.39 -2.51
CA ASN A 21 -5.42 -20.09 -1.13
C ASN A 21 -4.84 -18.67 -1.04
N ARG A 22 -5.55 -17.70 -1.64
CA ARG A 22 -5.19 -16.29 -1.54
C ARG A 22 -5.54 -15.71 -0.18
N ARG A 23 -4.74 -14.70 0.21
CA ARG A 23 -4.84 -14.00 1.48
C ARG A 23 -4.75 -12.50 1.27
N PHE A 24 -5.46 -11.72 2.09
CA PHE A 24 -5.20 -10.29 2.21
C PHE A 24 -3.83 -10.03 2.85
N LEU A 25 -2.99 -9.29 2.14
CA LEU A 25 -1.61 -9.06 2.54
C LEU A 25 -1.46 -7.76 3.33
N HIS A 26 -1.82 -6.64 2.71
CA HIS A 26 -1.65 -5.33 3.30
C HIS A 26 -2.66 -4.31 2.78
N ALA A 27 -2.91 -3.27 3.58
CA ALA A 27 -3.53 -2.04 3.14
C ALA A 27 -2.45 -0.96 2.98
N VAL A 28 -2.40 -0.33 1.81
CA VAL A 28 -1.41 0.70 1.48
C VAL A 28 -2.10 2.05 1.42
N TYR A 29 -1.64 3.02 2.20
CA TYR A 29 -2.22 4.36 2.21
C TYR A 29 -1.22 5.43 2.63
N ARG A 30 -1.54 6.69 2.26
CA ARG A 30 -0.67 7.83 2.51
C ARG A 30 -0.95 8.48 3.85
N VAL A 31 0.11 8.96 4.51
CA VAL A 31 0.05 9.70 5.77
C VAL A 31 0.80 11.02 5.64
N GLY A 32 0.36 12.05 6.38
CA GLY A 32 0.98 13.38 6.35
C GLY A 32 2.27 13.49 7.18
N ASP A 33 2.48 12.59 8.13
CA ASP A 33 3.67 12.52 8.98
C ASP A 33 3.86 11.05 9.39
N ILE A 34 4.97 10.44 8.95
CA ILE A 34 5.20 9.00 9.15
C ILE A 34 5.54 8.66 10.60
N ASP A 35 6.30 9.51 11.29
CA ASP A 35 6.74 9.22 12.66
C ASP A 35 5.58 9.39 13.64
N ARG A 36 4.74 10.42 13.42
CA ARG A 36 3.50 10.58 14.18
C ARG A 36 2.54 9.42 13.96
N ALA A 37 2.41 8.94 12.72
CA ALA A 37 1.56 7.81 12.41
C ALA A 37 2.08 6.52 13.06
N ILE A 38 3.38 6.23 12.94
CA ILE A 38 4.01 5.08 13.60
C ILE A 38 3.72 5.11 15.10
N LYS A 39 4.00 6.24 15.77
CA LYS A 39 3.77 6.39 17.21
C LYS A 39 2.33 6.08 17.60
N PHE A 40 1.37 6.62 16.84
CA PHE A 40 -0.05 6.36 17.07
C PHE A 40 -0.41 4.87 16.96
N TYR A 41 0.05 4.18 15.90
CA TYR A 41 -0.21 2.75 15.73
C TYR A 41 0.50 1.87 16.77
N THR A 42 1.69 2.25 17.22
CA THR A 42 2.41 1.51 18.26
C THR A 42 1.81 1.74 19.65
N GLU A 43 1.47 2.97 20.01
CA GLU A 43 1.04 3.32 21.38
C GLU A 43 -0.46 3.09 21.59
N CYS A 44 -1.31 3.44 20.62
CA CYS A 44 -2.76 3.33 20.78
C CYS A 44 -3.29 1.95 20.39
N PHE A 45 -2.70 1.31 19.38
CA PHE A 45 -3.16 0.00 18.90
C PHE A 45 -2.23 -1.15 19.28
N GLY A 46 -1.05 -0.89 19.84
CA GLY A 46 -0.10 -1.94 20.23
C GLY A 46 0.55 -2.66 19.04
N MET A 47 0.52 -2.05 17.84
CA MET A 47 1.18 -2.63 16.67
C MET A 47 2.70 -2.53 16.79
N LYS A 48 3.41 -3.34 16.00
CA LYS A 48 4.86 -3.31 15.88
C LYS A 48 5.25 -2.78 14.51
N VAL A 49 6.32 -2.01 14.45
CA VAL A 49 6.99 -1.67 13.19
C VAL A 49 7.74 -2.91 12.71
N LEU A 50 7.37 -3.42 11.54
CA LEU A 50 7.95 -4.61 10.95
C LEU A 50 9.07 -4.26 9.96
N ARG A 51 8.86 -3.18 9.21
CA ARG A 51 9.80 -2.64 8.21
C ARG A 51 9.61 -1.13 8.16
N LYS A 52 10.71 -0.38 8.10
CA LYS A 52 10.72 1.05 7.79
C LYS A 52 11.83 1.31 6.79
N GLN A 53 11.54 2.08 5.75
CA GLN A 53 12.51 2.44 4.72
C GLN A 53 12.32 3.90 4.31
N ASP A 54 13.41 4.64 4.34
CA ASP A 54 13.46 6.06 4.01
C ASP A 54 14.23 6.25 2.71
N PHE A 55 13.67 7.06 1.80
CA PHE A 55 14.25 7.36 0.50
C PHE A 55 14.43 8.88 0.39
N PRO A 56 15.54 9.42 0.95
CA PRO A 56 15.73 10.86 1.07
C PRO A 56 15.85 11.57 -0.27
N GLU A 57 16.41 10.93 -1.30
CA GLU A 57 16.55 11.51 -2.65
C GLU A 57 15.19 11.76 -3.31
N GLU A 58 14.26 10.82 -3.13
CA GLU A 58 12.90 10.89 -3.69
C GLU A 58 11.89 11.50 -2.70
N LYS A 59 12.35 11.91 -1.51
CA LYS A 59 11.56 12.51 -0.43
C LYS A 59 10.30 11.73 -0.07
N TYR A 60 10.42 10.41 0.03
CA TYR A 60 9.36 9.55 0.52
C TYR A 60 9.88 8.54 1.53
N SER A 61 8.97 8.08 2.38
CA SER A 61 9.24 7.09 3.42
C SER A 61 8.12 6.07 3.45
N THR A 62 8.45 4.83 3.79
CA THR A 62 7.49 3.74 3.94
C THR A 62 7.65 3.05 5.28
N ALA A 63 6.55 2.62 5.89
CA ALA A 63 6.56 1.84 7.12
C ALA A 63 5.45 0.78 7.09
N ALA A 64 5.82 -0.48 7.33
CA ALA A 64 4.88 -1.57 7.50
C ALA A 64 4.68 -1.85 8.99
N LEU A 65 3.42 -1.82 9.45
CA LEU A 65 3.04 -2.08 10.83
C LEU A 65 2.01 -3.19 10.93
N GLY A 66 2.08 -3.98 11.99
CA GLY A 66 1.11 -5.03 12.24
C GLY A 66 1.33 -5.73 13.57
N PHE A 67 0.55 -6.77 13.81
CA PHE A 67 0.60 -7.56 15.05
C PHE A 67 1.57 -8.76 14.97
N GLY A 68 2.13 -9.04 13.79
CA GLY A 68 3.02 -10.16 13.56
C GLY A 68 3.72 -10.07 12.20
N PRO A 69 4.50 -11.10 11.82
CA PRO A 69 5.29 -11.08 10.59
C PRO A 69 4.44 -10.93 9.31
N GLU A 70 4.91 -10.14 8.35
CA GLU A 70 4.22 -9.85 7.08
C GLU A 70 3.83 -11.12 6.29
N LYS A 71 4.62 -12.21 6.43
CA LYS A 71 4.36 -13.49 5.75
C LYS A 71 3.08 -14.19 6.22
N SER A 72 2.69 -14.00 7.48
CA SER A 72 1.53 -14.68 8.07
C SER A 72 0.41 -13.75 8.52
N HIS A 73 0.68 -12.44 8.62
CA HIS A 73 -0.27 -11.45 9.12
C HIS A 73 -0.63 -10.41 8.07
N PHE A 74 -1.81 -9.83 8.22
CA PHE A 74 -2.19 -8.62 7.51
C PHE A 74 -1.46 -7.42 8.13
N VAL A 75 -0.96 -6.51 7.29
CA VAL A 75 -0.18 -5.35 7.75
C VAL A 75 -0.66 -4.04 7.12
N ALA A 76 -0.48 -2.94 7.83
CA ALA A 76 -0.71 -1.59 7.31
C ALA A 76 0.61 -1.05 6.76
N GLU A 77 0.64 -0.70 5.47
CA GLU A 77 1.78 -0.05 4.83
C GLU A 77 1.48 1.45 4.68
N LEU A 78 2.20 2.24 5.46
CA LEU A 78 2.12 3.69 5.47
C LEU A 78 3.13 4.26 4.48
N ILE A 79 2.68 5.22 3.68
CA ILE A 79 3.53 5.94 2.74
C ILE A 79 3.49 7.43 3.09
N TYR A 80 4.64 8.04 3.35
CA TYR A 80 4.81 9.48 3.43
C TYR A 80 5.48 9.97 2.16
N CYS A 81 4.92 11.00 1.52
CA CYS A 81 5.53 11.68 0.39
C CYS A 81 5.53 13.18 0.65
N ASP A 82 6.66 13.84 0.46
CA ASP A 82 6.71 15.30 0.45
C ASP A 82 6.03 15.85 -0.82
N ILE A 83 4.74 16.18 -0.68
CA ILE A 83 3.89 16.69 -1.76
C ILE A 83 4.38 18.06 -2.26
N SER A 84 5.13 18.82 -1.45
CA SER A 84 5.63 20.14 -1.82
C SER A 84 6.60 20.09 -3.00
N HIS A 85 7.34 18.99 -3.15
CA HIS A 85 8.28 18.79 -4.25
C HIS A 85 7.58 18.35 -5.54
N GLN A 86 6.55 17.52 -5.42
CA GLN A 86 5.78 16.99 -6.54
C GLN A 86 4.92 18.06 -7.25
N ILE A 87 4.50 19.10 -6.53
CA ILE A 87 3.75 20.21 -7.12
C ILE A 87 4.67 21.15 -7.92
N LYS A 88 5.90 21.41 -7.45
CA LYS A 88 6.86 22.26 -8.17
C LYS A 88 7.25 21.69 -9.54
N GLY A 89 7.38 20.38 -9.66
CA GLY A 89 7.68 19.72 -10.94
C GLY A 89 6.55 19.77 -11.97
N LYS A 90 5.29 19.85 -11.53
CA LYS A 90 4.14 19.94 -12.45
C LYS A 90 3.89 21.34 -13.00
N VAL A 91 4.21 22.39 -12.24
CA VAL A 91 4.01 23.78 -12.70
C VAL A 91 5.13 24.21 -13.66
N SER A 92 6.35 23.69 -13.50
CA SER A 92 7.48 24.02 -14.40
C SER A 92 7.36 23.42 -15.82
N ASN A 93 6.54 22.38 -16.02
CA ASN A 93 6.30 21.78 -17.34
C ASN A 93 4.98 22.25 -17.99
N ALA A 94 4.33 23.27 -17.40
CA ALA A 94 3.07 23.81 -17.87
C ALA A 94 3.17 25.27 -18.37
N ILE A 95 4.38 25.78 -18.54
CA ILE A 95 4.67 27.11 -19.11
C ILE A 95 5.74 26.98 -20.19
#